data_AF-A0A520HNJ8-F1
#
_entry.id   AF-A0A520HNJ8-F1
#
_cell.length_a   1.000
_cell.length_b   1.000
_cell.length_c   1.000
_cell.angle_alpha   90.00
_cell.angle_beta   90.00
_cell.angle_gamma   90.00
#
_symmetry.space_group_name_H-M   'P 1'
#
loop_
_entity.id
_entity.type
_entity.pdbx_description
1 polymer ?
#
loop_
_entity_poly.entity_id
_entity_poly.type
_entity_poly.pdbx_seq_one_letter_code
_entity_poly.pdbx_strand_id
1 'polypeptide(L)'
;GKYHADRALFRTLVVLFEGPEDLSEEVFERHLWARAQSLSDKDEWLGYRPAPEVSSDPDDPHFSLSFAGEAFFVVGLHPNASRPARRFQTPAMVFNLHDQFEVLRAQQRYEKLRAAIVARDVAVAGSPNPMLARHGEISEARQYSGRVVGPEWKCPFSRTSSGVDAHG
;
A
#
# COMPACT_ATOMS: atom_id res chain seq x y z
N GLY A 1 22.84 -6.18 5.68
CA GLY A 1 22.55 -7.44 4.95
C GLY A 1 22.60 -7.23 3.45
N LYS A 2 22.66 -8.31 2.64
CA LYS A 2 22.78 -8.29 1.16
C LYS A 2 21.71 -7.47 0.39
N TYR A 3 20.75 -6.84 1.08
CA TYR A 3 19.72 -5.96 0.52
C TYR A 3 20.26 -4.61 0.01
N HIS A 4 21.18 -3.95 0.74
CA HIS A 4 21.67 -2.61 0.35
C HIS A 4 22.55 -2.58 -0.90
N ALA A 5 22.97 -3.73 -1.41
CA ALA A 5 23.95 -3.81 -2.49
C ALA A 5 23.35 -3.71 -3.91
N ASP A 6 22.03 -3.85 -4.08
CA ASP A 6 21.43 -3.90 -5.42
C ASP A 6 20.00 -3.31 -5.46
N ARG A 7 19.93 -1.97 -5.35
CA ARG A 7 18.70 -1.17 -5.36
C ARG A 7 18.00 -1.06 -6.73
N ALA A 8 18.58 -1.63 -7.80
CA ALA A 8 18.12 -1.42 -9.18
C ALA A 8 16.99 -2.36 -9.63
N LEU A 9 16.72 -3.45 -8.90
CA LEU A 9 15.69 -4.42 -9.27
C LEU A 9 14.37 -4.11 -8.54
N PHE A 10 13.29 -3.86 -9.30
CA PHE A 10 11.94 -3.84 -8.76
C PHE A 10 11.65 -5.18 -8.07
N ARG A 11 11.16 -5.11 -6.83
CA ARG A 11 10.90 -6.29 -6.00
C ARG A 11 9.48 -6.13 -5.48
N THR A 12 8.67 -7.11 -5.82
CA THR A 12 7.28 -7.18 -5.44
C THR A 12 7.05 -8.54 -4.81
N LEU A 13 6.42 -8.55 -3.65
CA LEU A 13 5.86 -9.77 -3.07
C LEU A 13 4.38 -9.81 -3.39
N VAL A 14 3.89 -10.94 -3.90
CA VAL A 14 2.47 -11.14 -4.17
C VAL A 14 1.98 -12.27 -3.28
N VAL A 15 0.94 -11.98 -2.48
CA VAL A 15 0.22 -12.97 -1.70
C VAL A 15 -1.13 -13.19 -2.36
N LEU A 16 -1.36 -14.42 -2.82
CA LEU A 16 -2.65 -14.87 -3.37
C LEU A 16 -3.41 -15.62 -2.29
N PHE A 17 -4.70 -15.35 -2.17
CA PHE A 17 -5.60 -16.08 -1.29
C PHE A 17 -6.43 -17.04 -2.15
N GLU A 18 -6.79 -18.22 -1.63
CA GLU A 18 -7.60 -19.20 -2.39
C GLU A 18 -9.07 -18.79 -2.52
N GLY A 19 -9.51 -17.82 -1.73
CA GLY A 19 -10.87 -17.30 -1.73
C GLY A 19 -11.17 -16.59 -0.41
N PRO A 20 -12.43 -16.19 -0.19
CA PRO A 20 -13.56 -16.29 -1.13
C PRO A 20 -13.42 -15.36 -2.36
N GLU A 21 -13.97 -15.77 -3.51
CA GLU A 21 -13.91 -15.03 -4.79
C GLU A 21 -15.09 -14.05 -5.00
N ASP A 22 -16.13 -14.16 -4.18
CA ASP A 22 -17.39 -13.42 -4.29
C ASP A 22 -17.45 -12.17 -3.37
N LEU A 23 -16.31 -11.71 -2.88
CA LEU A 23 -16.23 -10.56 -1.98
C LEU A 23 -16.73 -9.26 -2.63
N SER A 24 -17.58 -8.51 -1.92
CA SER A 24 -17.81 -7.09 -2.23
C SER A 24 -16.55 -6.27 -1.94
N GLU A 25 -16.48 -5.06 -2.49
CA GLU A 25 -15.34 -4.17 -2.23
C GLU A 25 -15.22 -3.82 -0.73
N GLU A 26 -16.32 -3.61 0.01
CA GLU A 26 -16.24 -3.33 1.44
C GLU A 26 -15.77 -4.53 2.25
N VAL A 27 -16.20 -5.75 1.88
CA VAL A 27 -15.76 -6.97 2.56
C VAL A 27 -14.28 -7.23 2.27
N PHE A 28 -13.85 -7.09 1.02
CA PHE A 28 -12.44 -7.20 0.65
C PHE A 28 -11.58 -6.18 1.39
N GLU A 29 -11.99 -4.91 1.43
CA GLU A 29 -11.28 -3.85 2.16
C GLU A 29 -11.11 -4.19 3.64
N ARG A 30 -12.18 -4.68 4.29
CA ARG A 30 -12.13 -5.10 5.70
C ARG A 30 -11.10 -6.23 5.91
N HIS A 31 -11.06 -7.23 5.03
CA HIS A 31 -10.10 -8.32 5.12
C HIS A 31 -8.66 -7.88 4.85
N LEU A 32 -8.46 -7.00 3.87
CA LEU A 32 -7.14 -6.41 3.58
C LEU A 32 -6.60 -5.69 4.82
N TRP A 33 -7.43 -4.85 5.45
CA TRP A 33 -7.01 -4.13 6.65
C TRP A 33 -6.80 -5.03 7.85
N ALA A 34 -7.67 -6.03 8.07
CA ALA A 34 -7.46 -7.02 9.13
C ALA A 34 -6.13 -7.78 8.95
N ARG A 35 -5.75 -8.09 7.70
CA ARG A 35 -4.46 -8.72 7.39
C ARG A 35 -3.30 -7.76 7.65
N ALA A 36 -3.40 -6.51 7.22
CA ALA A 36 -2.37 -5.50 7.45
C ALA A 36 -2.16 -5.19 8.94
N GLN A 37 -3.25 -5.14 9.71
CA GLN A 37 -3.22 -5.04 11.17
C GLN A 37 -2.50 -6.24 11.78
N SER A 38 -2.92 -7.46 11.43
CA SER A 38 -2.30 -8.69 11.97
C SER A 38 -0.80 -8.80 11.67
N LEU A 39 -0.36 -8.34 10.49
CA LEU A 39 1.07 -8.26 10.17
C LEU A 39 1.79 -7.21 11.04
N SER A 40 1.18 -6.05 11.23
CA SER A 40 1.74 -4.98 12.07
C SER A 40 1.83 -5.38 13.54
N ASP A 41 0.79 -6.02 14.08
CA ASP A 41 0.78 -6.53 15.47
C ASP A 41 1.88 -7.57 15.67
N LYS A 42 2.09 -8.43 14.66
CA LYS A 42 3.15 -9.44 14.70
C LYS A 42 4.54 -8.82 14.67
N ASP A 43 4.74 -7.76 13.91
CA ASP A 43 6.00 -7.02 13.89
C ASP A 43 6.29 -6.36 15.23
N GLU A 44 5.28 -5.72 15.84
CA GLU A 44 5.39 -5.15 17.19
C GLU A 44 5.76 -6.23 18.21
N TRP A 45 5.09 -7.39 18.16
CA TRP A 45 5.39 -8.55 19.02
C TRP A 45 6.83 -9.07 18.83
N LEU A 46 7.37 -9.01 17.61
CA LEU A 46 8.76 -9.37 17.30
C LEU A 46 9.77 -8.25 17.62
N GLY A 47 9.31 -7.09 18.07
CA GLY A 47 10.16 -5.93 18.39
C GLY A 47 10.66 -5.17 17.15
N TYR A 48 10.05 -5.38 15.99
CA TYR A 48 10.34 -4.57 14.81
C TYR A 48 9.74 -3.17 14.96
N ARG A 49 10.52 -2.15 14.59
CA ARG A 49 10.04 -0.79 14.47
C ARG A 49 9.53 -0.52 13.05
N PRO A 50 8.57 0.39 12.89
CA PRO A 50 8.21 0.91 11.58
C PRO A 50 9.42 1.53 10.88
N ALA A 51 9.38 1.54 9.55
CA ALA A 51 10.28 2.28 8.69
C ALA A 51 10.28 3.77 9.11
N PRO A 52 11.45 4.36 9.46
CA PRO A 52 11.52 5.72 9.99
C PRO A 52 11.18 6.82 8.97
N GLU A 53 11.18 6.50 7.67
CA GLU A 53 10.91 7.42 6.58
C GLU A 53 9.43 7.66 6.27
N VAL A 54 8.51 6.90 6.90
CA VAL A 54 7.06 7.02 6.70
C VAL A 54 6.31 7.19 8.01
N SER A 55 5.14 7.82 7.95
CA SER A 55 4.25 7.93 9.10
C SER A 55 3.53 6.59 9.34
N SER A 56 3.29 6.27 10.62
CA SER A 56 2.42 5.14 11.01
C SER A 56 0.97 5.57 11.27
N ASP A 57 0.66 6.87 11.20
CA ASP A 57 -0.70 7.40 11.30
C ASP A 57 -1.40 7.30 9.94
N PRO A 58 -2.48 6.51 9.79
CA PRO A 58 -3.17 6.35 8.51
C PRO A 58 -3.89 7.60 8.01
N ASP A 59 -4.08 8.64 8.83
CA ASP A 59 -4.63 9.93 8.41
C ASP A 59 -3.53 10.89 7.87
N ASP A 60 -2.24 10.57 8.06
CA ASP A 60 -1.10 11.37 7.57
C ASP A 60 -0.88 11.20 6.05
N PRO A 61 -0.68 12.28 5.27
CA PRO A 61 -0.33 12.18 3.85
C PRO A 61 0.98 11.43 3.54
N HIS A 62 1.86 11.24 4.53
CA HIS A 62 3.11 10.47 4.45
C HIS A 62 2.98 9.07 5.07
N PHE A 63 1.75 8.63 5.37
CA PHE A 63 1.51 7.27 5.83
C PHE A 63 2.01 6.22 4.85
N SER A 64 2.59 5.14 5.35
CA SER A 64 2.72 3.91 4.56
C SER A 64 2.69 2.69 5.48
N LEU A 65 2.17 1.56 4.98
CA LEU A 65 2.29 0.29 5.69
C LEU A 65 3.77 -0.07 5.78
N SER A 66 4.25 -0.29 6.99
CA SER A 66 5.61 -0.75 7.21
C SER A 66 5.63 -2.11 7.86
N PHE A 67 6.44 -3.01 7.28
CA PHE A 67 6.68 -4.34 7.80
C PHE A 67 8.18 -4.61 7.92
N ALA A 68 8.61 -5.19 9.04
CA ALA A 68 10.00 -5.52 9.35
C ALA A 68 11.00 -4.36 9.11
N GLY A 69 10.57 -3.12 9.34
CA GLY A 69 11.40 -1.91 9.17
C GLY A 69 11.45 -1.34 7.74
N GLU A 70 10.68 -1.89 6.79
CA GLU A 70 10.62 -1.40 5.41
C GLU A 70 9.20 -0.90 5.10
N ALA A 71 9.07 0.16 4.30
CA ALA A 71 7.79 0.71 3.85
C ALA A 71 7.30 0.05 2.56
N PHE A 72 6.00 -0.23 2.49
CA PHE A 72 5.34 -0.92 1.40
C PHE A 72 4.09 -0.21 0.92
N PHE A 73 4.04 0.03 -0.39
CA PHE A 73 2.82 0.36 -1.08
C PHE A 73 2.06 -0.92 -1.44
N VAL A 74 0.95 -1.16 -0.73
CA VAL A 74 0.13 -2.37 -0.91
C VAL A 74 -0.99 -2.13 -1.92
N VAL A 75 -1.10 -3.01 -2.89
CA VAL A 75 -2.15 -3.01 -3.91
C VAL A 75 -3.03 -4.25 -3.70
N GLY A 76 -4.26 -4.03 -3.23
CA GLY A 76 -5.31 -5.05 -3.18
C GLY A 76 -5.94 -5.31 -4.55
N LEU A 77 -6.19 -6.58 -4.86
CA LEU A 77 -6.87 -7.04 -6.07
C LEU A 77 -7.94 -8.07 -5.68
N HIS A 78 -9.10 -8.07 -6.34
CA HIS A 78 -10.13 -9.11 -6.15
C HIS A 78 -11.08 -9.19 -7.37
N PRO A 79 -11.82 -10.31 -7.56
CA PRO A 79 -12.62 -10.53 -8.78
C PRO A 79 -13.66 -9.45 -9.05
N ASN A 80 -14.30 -8.95 -7.98
CA ASN A 80 -15.41 -8.00 -8.07
C ASN A 80 -15.01 -6.54 -7.92
N ALA A 81 -13.72 -6.21 -8.10
CA ALA A 81 -13.28 -4.83 -8.03
C ALA A 81 -14.01 -3.99 -9.10
N SER A 82 -14.54 -2.83 -8.71
CA SER A 82 -15.23 -1.92 -9.62
C SER A 82 -14.31 -1.51 -10.78
N ARG A 83 -13.02 -1.32 -10.47
CA ARG A 83 -11.99 -0.90 -11.40
C ARG A 83 -11.35 -2.10 -12.14
N PRO A 84 -11.37 -2.14 -13.49
CA PRO A 84 -10.81 -3.26 -14.27
C PRO A 84 -9.34 -3.59 -13.93
N ALA A 85 -8.49 -2.58 -13.74
CA ALA A 85 -7.09 -2.78 -13.37
C ALA A 85 -6.87 -3.37 -11.95
N ARG A 86 -7.93 -3.46 -11.13
CA ARG A 86 -7.93 -4.08 -9.81
C ARG A 86 -8.59 -5.47 -9.80
N ARG A 87 -9.13 -5.92 -10.94
CA ARG A 87 -9.72 -7.26 -11.06
C ARG A 87 -8.64 -8.31 -11.22
N PHE A 88 -8.68 -9.33 -10.38
CA PHE A 88 -7.83 -10.50 -10.45
C PHE A 88 -8.66 -11.74 -10.18
N GLN A 89 -8.24 -12.90 -10.69
CA GLN A 89 -9.00 -14.16 -10.59
C GLN A 89 -9.29 -14.60 -9.16
N THR A 90 -8.52 -14.12 -8.19
CA THR A 90 -8.68 -14.42 -6.76
C THR A 90 -8.29 -13.19 -5.92
N PRO A 91 -8.66 -13.06 -4.63
CA PRO A 91 -8.14 -12.00 -3.80
C PRO A 91 -6.60 -12.04 -3.70
N ALA A 92 -5.96 -10.88 -3.78
CA ALA A 92 -4.51 -10.76 -3.68
C ALA A 92 -4.08 -9.46 -2.98
N MET A 93 -2.92 -9.53 -2.32
CA MET A 93 -2.18 -8.37 -1.83
C MET A 93 -0.81 -8.33 -2.48
N VAL A 94 -0.52 -7.23 -3.17
CA VAL A 94 0.74 -6.99 -3.87
C VAL A 94 1.53 -5.94 -3.08
N PHE A 95 2.66 -6.32 -2.52
CA PHE A 95 3.53 -5.48 -1.70
C PHE A 95 4.67 -4.94 -2.55
N ASN A 96 4.71 -3.63 -2.78
CA ASN A 96 5.78 -2.95 -3.52
C ASN A 96 6.61 -2.10 -2.56
N LEU A 97 7.94 -2.18 -2.63
CA LEU A 97 8.82 -1.39 -1.77
C LEU A 97 8.71 0.11 -2.09
N HIS A 98 8.48 0.93 -1.05
CA HIS A 98 8.38 2.38 -1.19
C HIS A 98 9.71 2.99 -1.67
N ASP A 99 10.84 2.49 -1.19
CA ASP A 99 12.20 2.92 -1.55
C ASP A 99 12.43 3.00 -3.08
N GLN A 100 11.77 2.13 -3.85
CA GLN A 100 11.90 2.08 -5.31
C GLN A 100 11.31 3.32 -5.97
N PHE A 101 10.24 3.88 -5.40
CA PHE A 101 9.64 5.11 -5.90
C PHE A 101 10.50 6.33 -5.57
N GLU A 102 11.13 6.38 -4.39
CA GLU A 102 12.05 7.45 -4.02
C GLU A 102 13.29 7.49 -4.91
N VAL A 103 13.88 6.33 -5.21
CA VAL A 103 15.01 6.23 -6.15
C VAL A 103 14.61 6.74 -7.55
N LEU A 104 13.41 6.40 -8.04
CA LEU A 104 12.93 6.89 -9.33
C LEU A 104 12.69 8.41 -9.35
N ARG A 105 12.23 8.98 -8.23
CA ARG A 105 12.05 10.43 -8.06
C ARG A 105 13.39 11.15 -8.07
N ALA A 106 14.35 10.65 -7.32
CA ALA A 106 15.72 11.18 -7.30
C ALA A 106 16.38 11.14 -8.70
N GLN A 107 16.05 10.13 -9.53
CA GLN A 107 16.53 10.02 -10.91
C GLN A 107 15.72 10.84 -11.93
N GLN A 108 14.69 11.59 -11.51
CA GLN A 108 13.76 12.32 -12.40
C GLN A 108 13.05 11.42 -13.44
N ARG A 109 13.00 10.11 -13.20
CA ARG A 109 12.38 9.11 -14.11
C ARG A 109 10.94 8.80 -13.74
N TYR A 110 10.54 9.14 -12.51
CA TYR A 110 9.21 8.86 -11.96
C TYR A 110 8.09 9.44 -12.83
N GLU A 111 8.16 10.72 -13.20
CA GLU A 111 7.09 11.38 -13.98
C GLU A 111 6.87 10.73 -15.35
N LYS A 112 7.94 10.34 -16.03
CA LYS A 112 7.85 9.67 -17.34
C LYS A 112 7.25 8.27 -17.21
N LEU A 113 7.65 7.51 -16.19
CA LEU A 113 7.09 6.19 -15.92
C LEU A 113 5.60 6.28 -15.54
N ARG A 114 5.27 7.19 -14.61
CA ARG A 114 3.91 7.49 -14.18
C ARG A 114 3.03 7.85 -15.37
N ALA A 115 3.46 8.78 -16.24
CA ALA A 115 2.68 9.17 -17.41
C ALA A 115 2.37 7.99 -18.33
N ALA A 116 3.34 7.09 -18.55
CA ALA A 116 3.14 5.88 -19.35
C ALA A 116 2.17 4.88 -18.69
N ILE A 117 2.23 4.72 -17.35
CA ILE A 117 1.31 3.86 -16.60
C ILE A 117 -0.11 4.44 -16.64
N VAL A 118 -0.25 5.75 -16.38
CA VAL A 118 -1.54 6.46 -16.44
C VAL A 118 -2.18 6.31 -17.82
N ALA A 119 -1.42 6.52 -18.89
CA ALA A 119 -1.94 6.43 -20.26
C ALA A 119 -2.49 5.03 -20.59
N ARG A 120 -1.76 3.97 -20.20
CA ARG A 120 -2.20 2.58 -20.38
C ARG A 120 -3.44 2.26 -19.55
N ASP A 121 -3.46 2.75 -18.32
CA ASP A 121 -4.54 2.51 -17.39
C ASP A 121 -5.82 3.25 -17.80
N VAL A 122 -5.73 4.49 -18.32
CA VAL A 122 -6.86 5.18 -18.97
C VAL A 122 -7.35 4.41 -20.19
N ALA A 123 -6.44 3.87 -21.02
CA ALA A 123 -6.82 3.10 -22.20
C ALA A 123 -7.58 1.80 -21.86
N VAL A 124 -7.30 1.20 -20.69
CA VAL A 124 -7.93 -0.05 -20.25
C VAL A 124 -9.16 0.18 -19.36
N ALA A 125 -9.13 1.19 -18.49
CA ALA A 125 -10.13 1.41 -17.44
C ALA A 125 -10.99 2.66 -17.65
N GLY A 126 -10.73 3.46 -18.69
CA GLY A 126 -11.48 4.67 -19.03
C GLY A 126 -11.20 5.90 -18.15
N SER A 127 -10.47 5.75 -17.04
CA SER A 127 -10.09 6.84 -16.13
C SER A 127 -8.73 6.56 -15.49
N PRO A 128 -7.96 7.59 -15.10
CA PRO A 128 -6.65 7.37 -14.47
C PRO A 128 -6.81 6.77 -13.07
N ASN A 129 -5.90 5.88 -12.69
CA ASN A 129 -5.88 5.27 -11.37
C ASN A 129 -5.69 6.36 -10.31
N PRO A 130 -6.61 6.54 -9.35
CA PRO A 130 -6.41 7.46 -8.23
C PRO A 130 -5.13 7.15 -7.45
N MET A 131 -4.64 5.91 -7.53
CA MET A 131 -3.36 5.48 -6.97
C MET A 131 -2.14 6.21 -7.54
N LEU A 132 -2.30 6.74 -8.75
CA LEU A 132 -1.31 7.56 -9.42
C LEU A 132 -1.63 9.02 -9.14
N ALA A 133 -2.25 9.41 -8.01
CA ALA A 133 -2.28 10.79 -7.56
C ALA A 133 -0.87 11.27 -7.16
N ARG A 134 -0.66 12.58 -7.01
CA ARG A 134 0.64 13.07 -6.52
C ARG A 134 0.81 12.65 -5.06
N HIS A 135 2.02 12.23 -4.71
CA HIS A 135 2.37 11.85 -3.35
C HIS A 135 2.26 13.04 -2.40
N GLY A 136 1.76 12.82 -1.18
CA GLY A 136 1.75 13.82 -0.11
C GLY A 136 0.52 14.73 -0.04
N GLU A 137 -0.48 14.58 -0.91
CA GLU A 137 -1.75 15.34 -0.82
C GLU A 137 -2.83 14.61 -0.03
N ILE A 138 -2.89 13.28 -0.15
CA ILE A 138 -3.83 12.40 0.57
C ILE A 138 -3.09 11.15 1.03
N SER A 139 -3.43 10.64 2.21
CA SER A 139 -2.93 9.35 2.71
C SER A 139 -3.18 8.23 1.70
N GLU A 140 -2.14 7.43 1.43
CA GLU A 140 -2.25 6.23 0.61
C GLU A 140 -3.04 5.08 1.28
N ALA A 141 -3.47 5.24 2.53
CA ALA A 141 -4.42 4.31 3.15
C ALA A 141 -5.71 4.20 2.32
N ARG A 142 -6.23 5.32 1.78
CA ARG A 142 -7.47 5.39 0.98
C ARG A 142 -7.46 4.58 -0.31
N GLN A 143 -6.32 3.98 -0.61
CA GLN A 143 -5.86 3.64 -1.93
C GLN A 143 -5.56 2.12 -1.99
N TYR A 144 -5.13 1.52 -0.88
CA TYR A 144 -4.70 0.12 -0.85
C TYR A 144 -5.76 -0.89 -1.31
N SER A 145 -7.00 -0.78 -0.82
CA SER A 145 -8.10 -1.69 -1.18
C SER A 145 -8.52 -1.60 -2.65
N GLY A 146 -8.27 -0.44 -3.29
CA GLY A 146 -8.75 -0.16 -4.63
C GLY A 146 -10.23 0.24 -4.70
N ARG A 147 -10.95 0.25 -3.56
CA ARG A 147 -12.32 0.73 -3.45
C ARG A 147 -12.34 2.25 -3.51
N VAL A 148 -13.34 2.82 -4.18
CA VAL A 148 -13.57 4.28 -4.15
C VAL A 148 -14.20 4.66 -2.81
N VAL A 149 -13.56 5.57 -2.08
CA VAL A 149 -14.01 6.00 -0.75
C VAL A 149 -14.26 7.50 -0.71
N GLY A 150 -15.28 7.92 0.06
CA GLY A 150 -15.64 9.33 0.23
C GLY A 150 -14.77 10.07 1.25
N PRO A 151 -14.98 11.38 1.42
CA PRO A 151 -14.21 12.21 2.36
C PRO A 151 -14.33 11.74 3.82
N GLU A 152 -15.51 11.25 4.21
CA GLU A 152 -15.82 10.74 5.56
C GLU A 152 -15.20 9.37 5.86
N TRP A 153 -14.52 8.74 4.89
CA TRP A 153 -13.89 7.45 5.12
C TRP A 153 -12.74 7.55 6.12
N LYS A 154 -12.70 6.58 7.04
CA LYS A 154 -11.65 6.42 8.03
C LYS A 154 -11.00 5.05 7.89
N CYS A 155 -9.68 5.05 7.97
CA CYS A 155 -8.90 3.82 7.96
C CYS A 155 -9.13 3.05 9.27
N PRO A 156 -9.45 1.74 9.22
CA PRO A 156 -9.63 0.95 10.43
C PRO A 156 -8.30 0.47 11.04
N PHE A 157 -7.17 0.76 10.38
CA PHE A 157 -5.84 0.43 10.88
C PHE A 157 -5.47 1.32 12.06
N SER A 158 -4.90 0.72 13.10
CA SER A 158 -4.29 1.44 14.20
C SER A 158 -3.01 0.76 14.61
N ARG A 159 -1.90 1.49 14.60
CA ARG A 159 -0.67 1.04 15.26
C ARG A 159 -0.63 1.71 16.62
N THR A 160 -0.69 0.92 17.69
CA THR A 160 -0.50 1.45 19.04
C THR A 160 0.91 2.02 19.10
N SER A 161 1.05 3.32 19.41
CA SER A 161 2.36 3.91 19.70
C SER A 161 2.82 3.42 21.07
N SER A 162 3.23 2.15 21.16
CA SER A 162 3.87 1.60 22.35
C SER A 162 5.33 2.10 22.41
N GLY A 163 5.52 3.26 23.06
CA GLY A 163 6.77 3.58 23.76
C GLY A 163 7.56 4.79 23.27
N VAL A 164 7.06 5.99 23.56
CA VAL A 164 7.90 7.11 24.00
C VAL A 164 7.19 7.78 25.18
N ASP A 165 7.25 7.14 26.34
CA ASP A 165 7.02 7.75 27.66
C ASP A 165 7.59 6.78 28.71
N ALA A 166 8.90 6.83 28.94
CA ALA A 166 9.57 6.38 30.17
C ALA A 166 11.08 6.65 30.10
N HIS A 167 11.49 7.90 30.19
CA HIS A 167 12.75 8.24 30.85
C HIS A 167 12.48 9.43 31.78
N GLY A 168 12.59 9.15 33.08
CA GLY A 168 12.69 10.17 34.12
C GLY A 168 14.08 10.78 34.19
#